data_AF-A0A961GQG3-F1
#
_entry.id   AF-A0A961GQG3-F1
#
_cell.length_a   1.000
_cell.length_b   1.000
_cell.length_c   1.000
_cell.angle_alpha   90.00
_cell.angle_beta   90.00
_cell.angle_gamma   90.00
#
_symmetry.space_group_name_H-M   'P 1'
#
loop_
_entity.id
_entity.type
_entity.pdbx_description
1 polymer ?
#
loop_
_entity_poly.entity_id
_entity_poly.type
_entity_poly.pdbx_seq_one_letter_code
_entity_poly.pdbx_strand_id
1 'polypeptide(L)'
;MKIRSLLIGAAVVATIGLSACSGDPGTPPPADDGRYVAPTGVDTGNCSASASPCATITYAQTQAVAGDTIHVAAGTYPELVIVTKPLVFEGANAGKSDGAQPVARGPESIVKGFRTPGEPHPTPDGANDVTVDGFTIDPQGDAALIAPATHHLVALFGGNDVKVINNRFDGGPWVPDCDYTCTTMTDAALMIRSGTYEVKNNSFTDFRSPMDVDQDSAAHPVDSATITGNSFTHVTNRAIWISEYPGGPMPGTVTVSGNEFDATGWTDDSYPAAMVITEGGNTVADNTFTGFSSAVFLQVCDGTNVAGDPNAFTGNTFTDNRTGLYYFVAGACGSTVVPATITGNSFDGGPWGFDPALAKIGVRWNEAGGPRPNDLTAECNWWGHVAGPNSTGASQTTAGVDADPWNVTPTGDCTGTI
;
A
#
# COMPACT_ATOMS: atom_id res chain seq x y z
N MET A 1 68.53 -39.99 -67.28
CA MET A 1 67.66 -40.17 -68.47
C MET A 1 66.28 -39.61 -68.11
N LYS A 2 65.82 -38.62 -68.89
CA LYS A 2 64.48 -37.98 -68.88
C LYS A 2 63.34 -39.00 -68.59
N ILE A 3 62.22 -38.74 -67.88
CA ILE A 3 61.18 -37.72 -68.15
C ILE A 3 60.04 -37.80 -67.07
N ARG A 4 59.46 -36.62 -66.74
CA ARG A 4 58.05 -36.23 -66.37
C ARG A 4 57.32 -36.74 -65.11
N SER A 5 57.12 -35.77 -64.21
CA SER A 5 55.86 -35.24 -63.64
C SER A 5 54.56 -36.05 -63.69
N LEU A 6 53.96 -36.27 -62.51
CA LEU A 6 52.52 -36.13 -62.27
C LEU A 6 52.28 -35.74 -60.80
N LEU A 7 51.71 -34.55 -60.57
CA LEU A 7 51.20 -34.12 -59.26
C LEU A 7 49.79 -34.68 -59.09
N ILE A 8 49.54 -35.40 -57.99
CA ILE A 8 48.19 -35.65 -57.44
C ILE A 8 48.28 -35.31 -55.96
N GLY A 9 47.68 -34.17 -55.58
CA GLY A 9 47.51 -33.79 -54.17
C GLY A 9 46.37 -34.58 -53.56
N ALA A 10 46.69 -35.44 -52.59
CA ALA A 10 45.71 -36.14 -51.76
C ALA A 10 45.38 -35.28 -50.54
N ALA A 11 44.11 -34.91 -50.40
CA ALA A 11 43.58 -34.21 -49.24
C ALA A 11 43.58 -35.15 -48.02
N VAL A 12 44.29 -34.76 -46.97
CA VAL A 12 44.24 -35.42 -45.66
C VAL A 12 43.04 -34.85 -44.91
N VAL A 13 42.00 -35.68 -44.75
CA VAL A 13 40.84 -35.41 -43.90
C VAL A 13 41.27 -35.65 -42.44
N ALA A 14 41.26 -34.59 -41.63
CA ALA A 14 41.47 -34.68 -40.19
C ALA A 14 40.20 -35.24 -39.53
N THR A 15 40.29 -36.44 -38.97
CA THR A 15 39.25 -37.02 -38.11
C THR A 15 39.32 -36.34 -36.73
N ILE A 16 38.36 -35.44 -36.47
CA ILE A 16 38.11 -34.89 -35.13
C ILE A 16 37.36 -35.97 -34.35
N GLY A 17 37.95 -36.44 -33.25
CA GLY A 17 37.29 -37.34 -32.31
C GLY A 17 36.09 -36.63 -31.67
N LEU A 18 34.90 -37.20 -31.88
CA LEU A 18 33.68 -36.79 -31.18
C LEU A 18 33.82 -37.20 -29.71
N SER A 19 34.30 -36.30 -28.87
CA SER A 19 34.12 -36.42 -27.41
C SER A 19 32.62 -36.20 -27.14
N ALA A 20 31.94 -37.27 -26.75
CA ALA A 20 30.59 -37.18 -26.24
C ALA A 20 30.62 -36.39 -24.93
N CYS A 21 30.32 -35.09 -24.99
CA CYS A 21 29.82 -34.37 -23.84
C CYS A 21 28.45 -34.98 -23.53
N SER A 22 28.40 -35.87 -22.55
CA SER A 22 27.16 -36.15 -21.83
C SER A 22 26.69 -34.81 -21.26
N GLY A 23 25.76 -34.17 -21.99
CA GLY A 23 25.06 -33.01 -21.51
C GLY A 23 24.42 -33.38 -20.18
N ASP A 24 24.73 -32.56 -19.18
CA ASP A 24 23.82 -32.36 -18.06
C ASP A 24 22.40 -32.24 -18.66
N PRO A 25 21.39 -33.01 -18.20
CA PRO A 25 20.02 -32.72 -18.56
C PRO A 25 19.74 -31.36 -17.95
N GLY A 26 20.06 -30.31 -18.71
CA GLY A 26 19.81 -28.94 -18.34
C GLY A 26 18.39 -28.89 -17.84
N THR A 27 18.23 -28.40 -16.61
CA THR A 27 16.93 -28.09 -16.04
C THR A 27 16.12 -27.45 -17.15
N PRO A 28 14.95 -28.01 -17.51
CA PRO A 28 14.12 -27.39 -18.52
C PRO A 28 14.00 -25.91 -18.17
N PRO A 29 14.10 -24.97 -19.14
CA PRO A 29 13.66 -23.60 -18.86
C PRO A 29 12.27 -23.72 -18.22
N PRO A 30 11.96 -22.98 -17.14
CA PRO A 30 10.70 -23.15 -16.43
C PRO A 30 9.60 -23.17 -17.49
N ALA A 31 8.89 -24.30 -17.58
CA ALA A 31 7.65 -24.28 -18.34
C ALA A 31 6.78 -23.22 -17.66
N ASP A 32 5.86 -22.59 -18.39
CA ASP A 32 4.77 -21.88 -17.72
C ASP A 32 3.99 -22.94 -16.92
N ASP A 33 4.44 -23.20 -15.69
CA ASP A 33 3.97 -24.22 -14.74
C ASP A 33 2.70 -23.72 -14.02
N GLY A 34 1.89 -22.93 -14.73
CA GLY A 34 0.73 -22.28 -14.16
C GLY A 34 -0.45 -23.20 -13.94
N ARG A 35 -1.41 -22.74 -13.14
CA ARG A 35 -2.76 -23.32 -13.04
C ARG A 35 -3.75 -22.35 -13.66
N TYR A 36 -4.62 -22.83 -14.53
CA TYR A 36 -5.67 -22.01 -15.14
C TYR A 36 -6.99 -22.21 -14.41
N VAL A 37 -7.69 -21.11 -14.15
CA VAL A 37 -8.98 -21.11 -13.47
C VAL A 37 -10.01 -20.35 -14.31
N ALA A 38 -11.20 -20.90 -14.47
CA ALA A 38 -12.33 -20.24 -15.14
C ALA A 38 -13.64 -20.74 -14.54
N PRO A 39 -14.72 -19.93 -14.48
CA PRO A 39 -15.99 -20.36 -13.87
C PRO A 39 -16.64 -21.54 -14.62
N THR A 40 -16.28 -21.74 -15.89
CA THR A 40 -16.73 -22.86 -16.74
C THR A 40 -15.81 -24.08 -16.68
N GLY A 41 -14.75 -24.03 -15.87
CA GLY A 41 -13.80 -25.11 -15.69
C GLY A 41 -14.35 -26.28 -14.88
N VAL A 42 -13.48 -27.24 -14.60
CA VAL A 42 -13.80 -28.43 -13.79
C VAL A 42 -12.63 -28.73 -12.86
N ASP A 43 -12.90 -28.90 -11.57
CA ASP A 43 -11.90 -29.19 -10.53
C ASP A 43 -11.40 -30.65 -10.61
N THR A 44 -10.68 -30.96 -11.68
CA THR A 44 -10.09 -32.26 -11.95
C THR A 44 -8.71 -32.15 -12.59
N GLY A 45 -7.79 -33.02 -12.18
CA GLY A 45 -6.43 -33.03 -12.70
C GLY A 45 -5.62 -31.83 -12.20
N ASN A 46 -4.60 -31.43 -12.96
CA ASN A 46 -3.68 -30.37 -12.56
C ASN A 46 -3.97 -29.01 -13.19
N CYS A 47 -5.01 -28.87 -14.03
CA CYS A 47 -5.39 -27.60 -14.68
C CYS A 47 -4.23 -26.81 -15.35
N SER A 48 -3.24 -27.53 -15.90
CA SER A 48 -2.04 -26.94 -16.52
C SER A 48 -2.27 -26.38 -17.93
N ALA A 49 -3.52 -26.41 -18.43
CA ALA A 49 -3.87 -25.90 -19.75
C ALA A 49 -5.10 -24.99 -19.67
N SER A 50 -5.03 -23.83 -20.33
CA SER A 50 -6.14 -22.86 -20.39
C SER A 50 -7.41 -23.41 -21.04
N ALA A 51 -7.28 -24.41 -21.92
CA ALA A 51 -8.41 -25.13 -22.53
C ALA A 51 -9.06 -26.15 -21.59
N SER A 52 -8.47 -26.43 -20.43
CA SER A 52 -9.01 -27.34 -19.41
C SER A 52 -8.74 -26.79 -18.01
N PRO A 53 -9.34 -25.62 -17.68
CA PRO A 53 -9.08 -24.93 -16.42
C PRO A 53 -9.82 -25.60 -15.26
N CYS A 54 -9.33 -25.34 -14.04
CA CYS A 54 -10.05 -25.57 -12.79
C CYS A 54 -11.30 -24.68 -12.74
N ALA A 55 -12.33 -25.11 -12.03
CA ALA A 55 -13.51 -24.30 -11.74
C ALA A 55 -13.23 -23.26 -10.64
N THR A 56 -12.39 -23.62 -9.66
CA THR A 56 -12.14 -22.82 -8.46
C THR A 56 -10.67 -22.44 -8.29
N ILE A 57 -10.45 -21.30 -7.63
CA ILE A 57 -9.10 -20.82 -7.28
C ILE A 57 -8.52 -21.70 -6.18
N THR A 58 -9.35 -22.09 -5.20
CA THR A 58 -8.94 -22.96 -4.10
C THR A 58 -8.44 -24.31 -4.62
N TYR A 59 -9.15 -24.94 -5.57
CA TYR A 59 -8.68 -26.22 -6.12
C TYR A 59 -7.34 -26.04 -6.86
N ALA A 60 -7.21 -25.03 -7.71
CA ALA A 60 -5.94 -24.73 -8.39
C ALA A 60 -4.77 -24.54 -7.41
N GLN A 61 -4.98 -23.82 -6.31
CA GLN A 61 -3.99 -23.64 -5.23
C GLN A 61 -3.52 -24.97 -4.62
N THR A 62 -4.44 -25.93 -4.45
CA THR A 62 -4.07 -27.27 -3.93
C THR A 62 -3.22 -28.06 -4.93
N GLN A 63 -3.46 -27.88 -6.23
CA GLN A 63 -2.72 -28.55 -7.30
C GLN A 63 -1.39 -27.86 -7.63
N ALA A 64 -1.26 -26.58 -7.29
CA ALA A 64 -0.04 -25.79 -7.49
C ALA A 64 1.10 -26.28 -6.60
N VAL A 65 2.32 -26.21 -7.13
CA VAL A 65 3.55 -26.28 -6.33
C VAL A 65 4.02 -24.87 -5.97
N ALA A 66 4.91 -24.75 -4.98
CA ALA A 66 5.41 -23.45 -4.56
C ALA A 66 6.15 -22.75 -5.72
N GLY A 67 5.82 -21.47 -5.94
CA GLY A 67 6.35 -20.66 -7.03
C GLY A 67 5.50 -20.67 -8.31
N ASP A 68 4.46 -21.49 -8.40
CA ASP A 68 3.55 -21.50 -9.55
C ASP A 68 2.73 -20.20 -9.64
N THR A 69 2.31 -19.88 -10.87
CA THR A 69 1.31 -18.84 -11.15
C THR A 69 -0.08 -19.44 -11.34
N ILE A 70 -1.10 -18.83 -10.73
CA ILE A 70 -2.50 -19.17 -10.93
C ILE A 70 -3.13 -18.08 -11.78
N HIS A 71 -3.41 -18.39 -13.04
CA HIS A 71 -4.07 -17.49 -13.99
C HIS A 71 -5.59 -17.65 -13.88
N VAL A 72 -6.26 -16.59 -13.46
CA VAL A 72 -7.69 -16.58 -13.21
C VAL A 72 -8.38 -15.80 -14.31
N ALA A 73 -9.23 -16.48 -15.08
CA ALA A 73 -10.06 -15.84 -16.09
C ALA A 73 -11.09 -14.90 -15.44
N ALA A 74 -11.70 -14.03 -16.25
CA ALA A 74 -12.78 -13.18 -15.76
C ALA A 74 -13.99 -14.03 -15.33
N GLY A 75 -14.62 -13.62 -14.24
CA GLY A 75 -15.69 -14.37 -13.60
C GLY A 75 -15.85 -14.04 -12.12
N THR A 76 -16.95 -14.49 -11.53
CA THR A 76 -17.17 -14.37 -10.08
C THR A 76 -16.83 -15.69 -9.39
N TYR A 77 -15.94 -15.60 -8.41
CA TYR A 77 -15.46 -16.68 -7.58
C TYR A 77 -15.90 -16.39 -6.14
N PRO A 78 -16.95 -17.05 -5.63
CA PRO A 78 -17.46 -16.83 -4.27
C PRO A 78 -16.58 -17.54 -3.23
N GLU A 79 -15.26 -17.34 -3.33
CA GLU A 79 -14.22 -18.01 -2.57
C GLU A 79 -13.42 -16.99 -1.77
N LEU A 80 -13.14 -17.34 -0.52
CA LEU A 80 -12.07 -16.74 0.27
C LEU A 80 -10.89 -17.71 0.21
N VAL A 81 -9.85 -17.34 -0.54
CA VAL A 81 -8.76 -18.26 -0.89
C VAL A 81 -7.75 -18.37 0.25
N ILE A 82 -7.51 -19.58 0.76
CA ILE A 82 -6.47 -19.83 1.75
C ILE A 82 -5.15 -20.18 1.07
N VAL A 83 -4.16 -19.30 1.19
CA VAL A 83 -2.83 -19.39 0.58
C VAL A 83 -1.86 -20.06 1.56
N THR A 84 -1.52 -21.32 1.29
CA THR A 84 -0.67 -22.13 2.19
C THR A 84 0.78 -22.31 1.71
N LYS A 85 1.14 -21.68 0.59
CA LYS A 85 2.47 -21.80 -0.04
C LYS A 85 2.76 -20.55 -0.90
N PRO A 86 4.02 -20.28 -1.27
CA PRO A 86 4.37 -19.16 -2.14
C PRO A 86 3.75 -19.33 -3.53
N LEU A 87 2.99 -18.35 -3.99
CA LEU A 87 2.26 -18.39 -5.27
C LEU A 87 2.05 -16.98 -5.82
N VAL A 88 1.92 -16.90 -7.14
CA VAL A 88 1.45 -15.71 -7.85
C VAL A 88 -0.01 -15.95 -8.27
N PHE A 89 -0.91 -15.04 -7.94
CA PHE A 89 -2.28 -15.03 -8.41
C PHE A 89 -2.45 -13.87 -9.38
N GLU A 90 -2.82 -14.19 -10.62
CA GLU A 90 -3.08 -13.21 -11.69
C GLU A 90 -4.55 -13.23 -12.05
N GLY A 91 -5.26 -12.15 -11.76
CA GLY A 91 -6.62 -11.91 -12.23
C GLY A 91 -6.65 -11.48 -13.69
N ALA A 92 -7.85 -11.37 -14.25
CA ALA A 92 -8.07 -10.97 -15.64
C ALA A 92 -7.49 -9.59 -16.02
N ASN A 93 -7.16 -8.76 -15.02
CA ASN A 93 -6.56 -7.45 -15.21
C ASN A 93 -5.17 -7.34 -14.56
N ALA A 94 -4.44 -8.45 -14.43
CA ALA A 94 -3.04 -8.42 -13.96
C ALA A 94 -2.20 -7.40 -14.77
N GLY A 95 -1.38 -6.64 -14.06
CA GLY A 95 -0.56 -5.56 -14.62
C GLY A 95 -1.31 -4.28 -15.01
N LYS A 96 -2.62 -4.15 -14.73
CA LYS A 96 -3.42 -2.97 -15.08
C LYS A 96 -3.85 -2.19 -13.84
N SER A 97 -3.16 -1.07 -13.59
CA SER A 97 -3.45 -0.15 -12.49
C SER A 97 -4.93 0.23 -12.37
N ASP A 98 -5.44 0.19 -11.13
CA ASP A 98 -6.75 0.75 -10.73
C ASP A 98 -6.61 1.91 -9.74
N GLY A 99 -5.39 2.19 -9.26
CA GLY A 99 -5.12 3.16 -8.20
C GLY A 99 -5.16 4.61 -8.67
N ALA A 100 -4.24 5.44 -8.17
CA ALA A 100 -4.20 6.89 -8.42
C ALA A 100 -4.08 7.27 -9.91
N GLN A 101 -3.56 6.37 -10.75
CA GLN A 101 -3.50 6.53 -12.20
C GLN A 101 -4.08 5.27 -12.87
N PRO A 102 -5.42 5.16 -12.95
CA PRO A 102 -6.05 3.95 -13.44
C PRO A 102 -5.94 3.84 -14.96
N VAL A 103 -5.86 2.62 -15.47
CA VAL A 103 -5.90 2.32 -16.90
C VAL A 103 -7.19 1.58 -17.27
N ALA A 104 -7.49 1.49 -18.56
CA ALA A 104 -8.66 0.75 -19.02
C ALA A 104 -8.56 -0.75 -18.67
N ARG A 105 -9.51 -1.24 -17.86
CA ARG A 105 -9.66 -2.64 -17.48
C ARG A 105 -10.76 -3.34 -18.28
N GLY A 106 -10.62 -4.65 -18.45
CA GLY A 106 -11.61 -5.52 -19.08
C GLY A 106 -12.54 -6.18 -18.05
N PRO A 107 -13.28 -7.23 -18.43
CA PRO A 107 -14.02 -8.06 -17.47
C PRO A 107 -13.15 -8.53 -16.30
N GLU A 108 -13.71 -8.58 -15.10
CA GLU A 108 -12.95 -8.79 -13.85
C GLU A 108 -12.95 -10.24 -13.36
N SER A 109 -11.89 -10.62 -12.66
CA SER A 109 -11.87 -11.77 -11.76
C SER A 109 -12.27 -11.29 -10.37
N ILE A 110 -13.50 -11.57 -9.97
CA ILE A 110 -14.11 -11.09 -8.73
C ILE A 110 -14.01 -12.18 -7.66
N VAL A 111 -13.28 -11.93 -6.58
CA VAL A 111 -13.02 -12.90 -5.50
C VAL A 111 -13.35 -12.28 -4.14
N LYS A 112 -13.65 -13.08 -3.12
CA LYS A 112 -13.92 -12.53 -1.78
C LYS A 112 -12.66 -12.04 -1.08
N GLY A 113 -11.51 -12.65 -1.38
CA GLY A 113 -10.26 -12.29 -0.74
C GLY A 113 -9.22 -13.41 -0.72
N PHE A 114 -8.09 -13.10 -0.12
CA PHE A 114 -6.94 -14.00 0.03
C PHE A 114 -6.44 -13.97 1.46
N ARG A 115 -6.24 -15.12 2.08
CA ARG A 115 -5.68 -15.20 3.43
C ARG A 115 -4.61 -16.25 3.54
N THR A 116 -3.55 -15.98 4.27
CA THR A 116 -2.70 -17.08 4.79
C THR A 116 -3.36 -17.69 6.03
N PRO A 117 -2.98 -18.92 6.46
CA PRO A 117 -3.53 -19.55 7.65
C PRO A 117 -3.49 -18.64 8.88
N GLY A 118 -4.55 -18.73 9.70
CA GLY A 118 -4.74 -17.89 10.89
C GLY A 118 -6.09 -17.20 10.88
N GLU A 119 -6.75 -17.13 12.03
CA GLU A 119 -8.07 -16.51 12.19
C GLU A 119 -8.18 -15.91 13.60
N PRO A 120 -8.55 -14.62 13.76
CA PRO A 120 -8.86 -13.62 12.71
C PRO A 120 -7.66 -13.02 12.00
N HIS A 121 -6.46 -13.27 12.51
CA HIS A 121 -5.21 -12.75 11.95
C HIS A 121 -4.30 -13.87 11.45
N PRO A 122 -3.54 -13.63 10.37
CA PRO A 122 -2.50 -14.54 9.89
C PRO A 122 -1.51 -14.97 10.98
N THR A 123 -1.08 -16.23 10.94
CA THR A 123 -0.03 -16.78 11.82
C THR A 123 1.29 -16.98 11.08
N PRO A 124 2.43 -17.14 11.81
CA PRO A 124 3.72 -17.40 11.18
C PRO A 124 3.80 -18.64 10.27
N ASP A 125 2.89 -19.60 10.43
CA ASP A 125 2.75 -20.74 9.51
C ASP A 125 2.40 -20.31 8.07
N GLY A 126 1.91 -19.08 7.92
CA GLY A 126 1.55 -18.42 6.67
C GLY A 126 2.66 -17.61 6.02
N ALA A 127 3.91 -17.66 6.50
CA ALA A 127 5.03 -16.90 5.95
C ALA A 127 5.37 -17.35 4.51
N ASN A 128 4.78 -16.66 3.53
CA ASN A 128 4.87 -16.98 2.12
C ASN A 128 5.05 -15.71 1.29
N ASP A 129 5.84 -15.81 0.22
CA ASP A 129 5.88 -14.82 -0.84
C ASP A 129 4.63 -14.98 -1.70
N VAL A 130 3.70 -14.04 -1.58
CA VAL A 130 2.40 -14.08 -2.26
C VAL A 130 2.27 -12.84 -3.13
N THR A 131 1.93 -13.04 -4.40
CA THR A 131 1.52 -11.95 -5.29
C THR A 131 0.03 -12.06 -5.59
N VAL A 132 -0.71 -10.98 -5.41
CA VAL A 132 -2.12 -10.83 -5.82
C VAL A 132 -2.19 -9.65 -6.80
N ASP A 133 -2.42 -9.94 -8.08
CA ASP A 133 -2.36 -8.96 -9.16
C ASP A 133 -3.66 -8.93 -9.98
N GLY A 134 -4.32 -7.77 -10.05
CA GLY A 134 -5.35 -7.49 -11.06
C GLY A 134 -6.72 -8.13 -10.82
N PHE A 135 -7.10 -8.33 -9.56
CA PHE A 135 -8.45 -8.79 -9.16
C PHE A 135 -9.40 -7.63 -8.90
N THR A 136 -10.70 -7.93 -8.86
CA THR A 136 -11.65 -7.23 -7.99
C THR A 136 -11.82 -8.06 -6.72
N ILE A 137 -11.65 -7.44 -5.56
CA ILE A 137 -11.76 -8.04 -4.25
C ILE A 137 -12.95 -7.40 -3.56
N ASP A 138 -14.01 -8.20 -3.39
CA ASP A 138 -15.35 -7.75 -2.98
C ASP A 138 -15.93 -8.79 -2.01
N PRO A 139 -16.49 -8.41 -0.85
CA PRO A 139 -17.07 -9.36 0.11
C PRO A 139 -18.22 -10.20 -0.47
N GLN A 140 -18.81 -9.79 -1.59
CA GLN A 140 -19.93 -10.40 -2.30
C GLN A 140 -21.17 -10.58 -1.40
N GLY A 141 -21.41 -9.61 -0.52
CA GLY A 141 -22.50 -9.66 0.45
C GLY A 141 -22.28 -10.65 1.61
N ASP A 142 -21.07 -11.21 1.76
CA ASP A 142 -20.76 -12.11 2.86
C ASP A 142 -20.74 -11.37 4.20
N ALA A 143 -21.74 -11.64 5.04
CA ALA A 143 -21.91 -10.98 6.32
C ALA A 143 -20.70 -11.16 7.26
N ALA A 144 -19.92 -12.25 7.14
CA ALA A 144 -18.74 -12.45 7.96
C ALA A 144 -17.58 -11.51 7.59
N LEU A 145 -17.51 -11.11 6.32
CA LEU A 145 -16.50 -10.19 5.79
C LEU A 145 -16.93 -8.72 5.93
N ILE A 146 -18.24 -8.47 5.96
CA ILE A 146 -18.78 -7.11 6.11
C ILE A 146 -18.87 -6.70 7.59
N ALA A 147 -19.13 -7.66 8.49
CA ALA A 147 -19.32 -7.36 9.90
C ALA A 147 -18.10 -6.66 10.53
N PRO A 148 -18.32 -5.78 11.52
CA PRO A 148 -17.28 -5.13 12.29
C PRO A 148 -16.55 -6.17 13.15
N ALA A 149 -15.54 -6.76 12.54
CA ALA A 149 -14.50 -7.62 13.07
C ALA A 149 -13.35 -7.48 12.06
N THR A 150 -12.10 -7.51 12.49
CA THR A 150 -10.91 -7.20 11.68
C THR A 150 -10.60 -8.26 10.60
N HIS A 151 -11.60 -8.69 9.83
CA HIS A 151 -11.46 -9.62 8.72
C HIS A 151 -11.11 -8.86 7.44
N HIS A 152 -9.87 -8.37 7.32
CA HIS A 152 -9.39 -7.76 6.08
C HIS A 152 -9.63 -8.68 4.89
N LEU A 153 -10.25 -8.22 3.81
CA LEU A 153 -10.51 -9.07 2.63
C LEU A 153 -9.22 -9.79 2.16
N VAL A 154 -8.08 -9.10 2.22
CA VAL A 154 -6.76 -9.70 2.10
C VAL A 154 -6.02 -9.63 3.43
N ALA A 155 -5.64 -10.78 3.98
CA ALA A 155 -4.88 -10.87 5.23
C ALA A 155 -3.71 -11.84 5.06
N LEU A 156 -2.49 -11.33 4.95
CA LEU A 156 -1.29 -12.14 4.71
C LEU A 156 -0.34 -12.01 5.91
N PHE A 157 0.31 -13.11 6.30
CA PHE A 157 1.37 -13.02 7.29
C PHE A 157 2.56 -12.27 6.71
N GLY A 158 3.00 -12.71 5.53
CA GLY A 158 4.02 -12.06 4.72
C GLY A 158 5.35 -12.81 4.70
N GLY A 159 6.07 -12.67 3.58
CA GLY A 159 7.37 -13.26 3.31
C GLY A 159 8.38 -12.18 2.92
N ASN A 160 9.42 -12.54 2.18
CA ASN A 160 10.45 -11.60 1.75
C ASN A 160 10.04 -10.77 0.53
N ASP A 161 9.05 -11.21 -0.25
CA ASP A 161 8.56 -10.52 -1.44
C ASP A 161 7.04 -10.73 -1.62
N VAL A 162 6.25 -9.92 -0.91
CA VAL A 162 4.78 -9.94 -1.02
C VAL A 162 4.32 -8.76 -1.86
N LYS A 163 3.37 -9.00 -2.77
CA LYS A 163 2.84 -7.98 -3.68
C LYS A 163 1.32 -8.02 -3.68
N VAL A 164 0.69 -6.91 -3.37
CA VAL A 164 -0.75 -6.71 -3.57
C VAL A 164 -0.89 -5.53 -4.52
N ILE A 165 -1.10 -5.83 -5.80
CA ILE A 165 -0.92 -4.84 -6.86
C ILE A 165 -2.07 -4.82 -7.87
N ASN A 166 -2.36 -3.63 -8.41
CA ASN A 166 -3.33 -3.43 -9.50
C ASN A 166 -4.75 -3.95 -9.19
N ASN A 167 -5.10 -4.15 -7.91
CA ASN A 167 -6.39 -4.69 -7.52
C ASN A 167 -7.42 -3.56 -7.34
N ARG A 168 -8.68 -3.92 -7.50
CA ARG A 168 -9.82 -3.12 -7.06
C ARG A 168 -10.35 -3.70 -5.77
N PHE A 169 -10.17 -3.03 -4.65
CA PHE A 169 -10.86 -3.36 -3.40
C PHE A 169 -12.18 -2.60 -3.37
N ASP A 170 -13.28 -3.34 -3.32
CA ASP A 170 -14.64 -2.83 -3.26
C ASP A 170 -15.26 -3.29 -1.94
N GLY A 171 -15.49 -2.34 -1.02
CA GLY A 171 -16.04 -2.65 0.29
C GLY A 171 -17.55 -2.87 0.30
N GLY A 172 -18.19 -2.85 -0.88
CA GLY A 172 -19.62 -3.01 -1.05
C GLY A 172 -20.37 -1.68 -1.06
N PRO A 173 -21.68 -1.65 -0.74
CA PRO A 173 -22.46 -0.43 -0.78
C PRO A 173 -21.91 0.69 0.10
N TRP A 174 -21.64 1.86 -0.49
CA TRP A 174 -21.26 3.07 0.25
C TRP A 174 -22.28 3.47 1.31
N VAL A 175 -21.81 3.66 2.54
CA VAL A 175 -22.60 4.21 3.65
C VAL A 175 -21.80 5.33 4.32
N PRO A 176 -22.19 6.61 4.14
CA PRO A 176 -21.38 7.76 4.55
C PRO A 176 -21.19 7.87 6.06
N ASP A 177 -22.13 7.42 6.89
CA ASP A 177 -22.00 7.48 8.36
C ASP A 177 -21.66 6.09 8.97
N CYS A 178 -21.03 5.21 8.20
CA CYS A 178 -20.74 3.85 8.63
C CYS A 178 -19.71 3.85 9.78
N ASP A 179 -20.18 3.46 10.97
CA ASP A 179 -19.38 3.31 12.19
C ASP A 179 -19.11 1.83 12.53
N TYR A 180 -18.63 1.55 13.74
CA TYR A 180 -18.33 0.19 14.22
C TYR A 180 -19.56 -0.73 14.36
N THR A 181 -20.78 -0.24 14.14
CA THR A 181 -22.02 -1.04 14.15
C THR A 181 -22.55 -1.32 12.76
N CYS A 182 -21.94 -0.73 11.74
CA CYS A 182 -22.32 -0.86 10.34
C CYS A 182 -22.13 -2.30 9.84
N THR A 183 -23.12 -2.82 9.11
CA THR A 183 -23.18 -4.22 8.63
C THR A 183 -23.43 -4.34 7.13
N THR A 184 -23.34 -3.22 6.41
CA THR A 184 -23.63 -3.13 4.98
C THR A 184 -22.42 -2.75 4.14
N MET A 185 -21.38 -2.22 4.77
CA MET A 185 -20.14 -1.77 4.15
C MET A 185 -18.97 -2.34 4.94
N THR A 186 -17.95 -2.79 4.22
CA THR A 186 -16.83 -3.53 4.79
C THR A 186 -15.97 -2.63 5.69
N ASP A 187 -15.51 -3.18 6.82
CA ASP A 187 -14.60 -2.44 7.70
C ASP A 187 -13.21 -2.31 7.08
N ALA A 188 -12.56 -3.44 6.77
CA ALA A 188 -11.14 -3.48 6.44
C ALA A 188 -10.85 -4.28 5.17
N ALA A 189 -9.85 -3.84 4.40
CA ALA A 189 -9.51 -4.40 3.09
C ALA A 189 -8.22 -5.21 3.11
N LEU A 190 -7.12 -4.67 3.66
CA LEU A 190 -5.79 -5.25 3.55
C LEU A 190 -4.98 -5.15 4.85
N MET A 191 -4.37 -6.29 5.22
CA MET A 191 -3.38 -6.39 6.28
C MET A 191 -2.23 -7.32 5.86
N ILE A 192 -0.99 -6.90 6.09
CA ILE A 192 0.23 -7.70 5.95
C ILE A 192 1.06 -7.48 7.20
N ARG A 193 1.48 -8.56 7.90
CA ARG A 193 1.99 -8.47 9.28
C ARG A 193 3.49 -8.72 9.47
N SER A 194 4.21 -9.06 8.41
CA SER A 194 5.64 -9.40 8.47
C SER A 194 6.30 -9.32 7.10
N GLY A 195 7.63 -9.22 7.11
CA GLY A 195 8.50 -9.31 5.96
C GLY A 195 8.54 -8.04 5.13
N THR A 196 8.81 -8.17 3.84
CA THR A 196 8.90 -7.05 2.90
C THR A 196 7.78 -7.13 1.87
N TYR A 197 7.05 -6.02 1.70
CA TYR A 197 5.89 -5.99 0.82
C TYR A 197 5.66 -4.69 0.06
N GLU A 198 5.02 -4.82 -1.11
CA GLU A 198 4.56 -3.73 -1.97
C GLU A 198 3.03 -3.76 -2.07
N VAL A 199 2.40 -2.62 -1.78
CA VAL A 199 0.99 -2.36 -2.05
C VAL A 199 0.92 -1.26 -3.08
N LYS A 200 0.56 -1.59 -4.32
CA LYS A 200 0.71 -0.64 -5.42
C LYS A 200 -0.40 -0.64 -6.44
N ASN A 201 -0.73 0.56 -6.91
CA ASN A 201 -1.69 0.76 -8.00
C ASN A 201 -3.07 0.13 -7.73
N ASN A 202 -3.43 -0.06 -6.46
CA ASN A 202 -4.75 -0.55 -6.08
C ASN A 202 -5.71 0.61 -5.85
N SER A 203 -7.00 0.40 -6.10
CA SER A 203 -8.06 1.25 -5.54
C SER A 203 -8.63 0.61 -4.28
N PHE A 204 -8.97 1.45 -3.31
CA PHE A 204 -9.73 1.11 -2.12
C PHE A 204 -10.93 2.06 -2.05
N THR A 205 -12.13 1.50 -2.21
CA THR A 205 -13.37 2.27 -2.22
C THR A 205 -14.41 1.62 -1.32
N ASP A 206 -15.16 2.45 -0.59
CA ASP A 206 -16.28 2.05 0.27
C ASP A 206 -15.85 1.22 1.49
N PHE A 207 -14.85 1.69 2.25
CA PHE A 207 -14.37 1.04 3.47
C PHE A 207 -14.40 1.99 4.67
N ARG A 208 -14.51 1.45 5.89
CA ARG A 208 -14.27 2.28 7.08
C ARG A 208 -12.77 2.51 7.31
N SER A 209 -12.01 1.42 7.29
CA SER A 209 -10.59 1.33 7.69
C SER A 209 -9.80 0.42 6.74
N PRO A 210 -9.60 0.79 5.46
CA PRO A 210 -9.15 -0.16 4.44
C PRO A 210 -7.80 -0.82 4.72
N MET A 211 -6.79 -0.12 5.24
CA MET A 211 -5.45 -0.69 5.35
C MET A 211 -4.83 -0.53 6.73
N ASP A 212 -4.34 -1.64 7.27
CA ASP A 212 -3.50 -1.65 8.47
C ASP A 212 -2.09 -2.16 8.13
N VAL A 213 -1.09 -1.38 8.56
CA VAL A 213 0.33 -1.74 8.59
C VAL A 213 0.66 -2.02 10.05
N ASP A 214 0.68 -3.30 10.39
CA ASP A 214 0.90 -3.81 11.74
C ASP A 214 2.02 -4.87 11.70
N GLN A 215 2.70 -5.06 12.82
CA GLN A 215 3.75 -6.07 12.96
C GLN A 215 3.24 -7.18 13.87
N ASP A 216 3.44 -8.43 13.45
CA ASP A 216 3.04 -9.57 14.27
C ASP A 216 3.83 -9.65 15.58
N SER A 217 5.15 -9.68 15.47
CA SER A 217 6.03 -9.77 16.63
C SER A 217 7.45 -9.32 16.34
N ALA A 218 8.25 -9.09 17.39
CA ALA A 218 9.67 -8.76 17.23
C ALA A 218 10.49 -9.88 16.54
N ALA A 219 10.00 -11.13 16.54
CA ALA A 219 10.61 -12.25 15.83
C ALA A 219 10.20 -12.33 14.35
N HIS A 220 9.12 -11.63 13.99
CA HIS A 220 8.53 -11.59 12.66
C HIS A 220 8.23 -10.12 12.29
N PRO A 221 9.27 -9.30 12.10
CA PRO A 221 9.10 -7.89 11.88
C PRO A 221 8.46 -7.61 10.52
N VAL A 222 7.91 -6.41 10.34
CA VAL A 222 7.78 -5.79 9.02
C VAL A 222 9.15 -5.18 8.68
N ASP A 223 9.86 -5.79 7.74
CA ASP A 223 11.20 -5.37 7.32
C ASP A 223 11.16 -4.14 6.41
N SER A 224 10.12 -4.03 5.56
CA SER A 224 9.79 -2.81 4.84
C SER A 224 8.40 -2.89 4.20
N ALA A 225 7.75 -1.74 4.07
CA ALA A 225 6.45 -1.61 3.43
C ALA A 225 6.48 -0.46 2.42
N THR A 226 6.19 -0.75 1.16
CA THR A 226 6.12 0.26 0.09
C THR A 226 4.69 0.38 -0.42
N ILE A 227 4.05 1.52 -0.16
CA ILE A 227 2.64 1.79 -0.48
C ILE A 227 2.60 2.92 -1.51
N THR A 228 2.38 2.58 -2.79
CA THR A 228 2.57 3.54 -3.88
C THR A 228 1.50 3.53 -4.97
N GLY A 229 1.15 4.71 -5.49
CA GLY A 229 0.23 4.82 -6.62
C GLY A 229 -1.18 4.31 -6.34
N ASN A 230 -1.58 4.11 -5.08
CA ASN A 230 -2.92 3.64 -4.71
C ASN A 230 -3.90 4.81 -4.63
N SER A 231 -5.19 4.53 -4.78
CA SER A 231 -6.27 5.48 -4.52
C SER A 231 -7.13 5.01 -3.34
N PHE A 232 -7.47 5.93 -2.44
CA PHE A 232 -8.35 5.70 -1.30
C PHE A 232 -9.49 6.70 -1.38
N THR A 233 -10.69 6.19 -1.62
CA THR A 233 -11.91 7.00 -1.79
C THR A 233 -13.00 6.45 -0.88
N HIS A 234 -13.94 7.30 -0.47
CA HIS A 234 -15.08 6.87 0.35
C HIS A 234 -14.62 6.09 1.60
N VAL A 235 -13.87 6.76 2.47
CA VAL A 235 -13.33 6.21 3.73
C VAL A 235 -14.02 6.84 4.92
N THR A 236 -14.57 6.06 5.87
CA THR A 236 -15.31 6.62 7.03
C THR A 236 -14.56 6.80 8.33
N ASN A 237 -13.39 6.20 8.49
CA ASN A 237 -12.63 6.32 9.71
C ASN A 237 -11.19 6.75 9.42
N ARG A 238 -10.40 5.86 8.82
CA ARG A 238 -9.00 6.13 8.43
C ARG A 238 -8.61 5.32 7.21
N ALA A 239 -7.84 5.85 6.26
CA ALA A 239 -7.47 5.05 5.09
C ALA A 239 -6.33 4.07 5.40
N ILE A 240 -5.23 4.59 5.93
CA ILE A 240 -4.07 3.78 6.35
C ILE A 240 -3.83 3.99 7.84
N TRP A 241 -3.57 2.91 8.57
CA TRP A 241 -2.98 2.96 9.90
C TRP A 241 -1.59 2.34 9.89
N ILE A 242 -0.57 3.15 10.16
CA ILE A 242 0.76 2.67 10.52
C ILE A 242 0.78 2.57 12.04
N SER A 243 0.47 1.38 12.53
CA SER A 243 0.27 1.13 13.96
C SER A 243 1.57 0.84 14.66
N GLU A 244 1.68 1.29 15.90
CA GLU A 244 2.80 0.97 16.76
C GLU A 244 2.68 -0.47 17.25
N TYR A 245 3.80 -1.19 17.26
CA TYR A 245 3.85 -2.51 17.86
C TYR A 245 4.18 -2.41 19.37
N PRO A 246 3.37 -3.00 20.28
CA PRO A 246 3.61 -2.92 21.72
C PRO A 246 4.96 -3.49 22.19
N GLY A 247 5.62 -4.33 21.40
CA GLY A 247 6.93 -4.90 21.71
C GLY A 247 8.13 -4.10 21.19
N GLY A 248 7.93 -2.88 20.67
CA GLY A 248 8.97 -1.98 20.20
C GLY A 248 8.78 -1.57 18.74
N PRO A 249 9.58 -0.60 18.25
CA PRO A 249 9.42 -0.05 16.91
C PRO A 249 9.54 -1.13 15.84
N MET A 250 8.82 -0.95 14.74
CA MET A 250 9.10 -1.73 13.54
C MET A 250 10.54 -1.43 13.08
N PRO A 251 11.40 -2.43 12.87
CA PRO A 251 12.77 -2.19 12.43
C PRO A 251 12.83 -1.72 10.97
N GLY A 252 11.77 -1.98 10.20
CA GLY A 252 11.64 -1.61 8.80
C GLY A 252 11.14 -0.20 8.57
N THR A 253 11.33 0.28 7.34
CA THR A 253 10.80 1.57 6.88
C THR A 253 9.44 1.37 6.18
N VAL A 254 8.45 2.19 6.54
CA VAL A 254 7.22 2.33 5.76
C VAL A 254 7.33 3.57 4.86
N THR A 255 7.17 3.37 3.56
CA THR A 255 7.13 4.43 2.56
C THR A 255 5.73 4.51 1.94
N VAL A 256 5.09 5.65 2.08
CA VAL A 256 3.78 5.96 1.48
C VAL A 256 4.00 7.07 0.47
N SER A 257 3.97 6.75 -0.83
CA SER A 257 4.24 7.77 -1.85
C SER A 257 3.42 7.72 -3.13
N GLY A 258 3.11 8.88 -3.68
CA GLY A 258 2.35 8.99 -4.93
C GLY A 258 0.94 8.42 -4.85
N ASN A 259 0.35 8.33 -3.65
CA ASN A 259 -1.03 7.87 -3.47
C ASN A 259 -2.02 9.05 -3.52
N GLU A 260 -3.26 8.74 -3.87
CA GLU A 260 -4.37 9.67 -3.86
C GLU A 260 -5.33 9.32 -2.72
N PHE A 261 -5.56 10.26 -1.81
CA PHE A 261 -6.54 10.14 -0.74
C PHE A 261 -7.63 11.19 -0.94
N ASP A 262 -8.88 10.76 -1.06
CA ASP A 262 -10.00 11.64 -1.33
C ASP A 262 -11.20 11.34 -0.41
N ALA A 263 -11.48 12.29 0.48
CA ALA A 263 -12.66 12.34 1.33
C ALA A 263 -13.69 13.36 0.85
N THR A 264 -13.68 13.77 -0.43
CA THR A 264 -14.72 14.65 -0.98
C THR A 264 -16.11 14.04 -0.76
N GLY A 265 -17.05 14.87 -0.32
CA GLY A 265 -18.42 14.45 -0.01
C GLY A 265 -18.64 14.04 1.44
N TRP A 266 -17.61 14.07 2.28
CA TRP A 266 -17.72 13.89 3.72
C TRP A 266 -18.43 15.02 4.43
N THR A 267 -19.19 14.66 5.47
CA THR A 267 -20.06 15.60 6.20
C THR A 267 -19.83 15.63 7.72
N ASP A 268 -18.72 15.08 8.21
CA ASP A 268 -18.35 15.10 9.63
C ASP A 268 -17.06 15.91 9.85
N ASP A 269 -16.95 16.60 10.99
CA ASP A 269 -15.81 17.45 11.33
C ASP A 269 -14.71 16.78 12.16
N SER A 270 -14.94 15.53 12.57
CA SER A 270 -14.09 14.75 13.47
C SER A 270 -13.40 13.57 12.76
N TYR A 271 -13.93 13.12 11.63
CA TYR A 271 -13.42 12.05 10.76
C TYR A 271 -13.81 12.33 9.31
N PRO A 272 -13.18 11.69 8.30
CA PRO A 272 -12.10 10.71 8.37
C PRO A 272 -10.70 11.33 8.46
N ALA A 273 -9.71 10.47 8.74
CA ALA A 273 -8.30 10.73 8.47
C ALA A 273 -7.80 9.97 7.23
N ALA A 274 -6.86 10.52 6.47
CA ALA A 274 -6.25 9.73 5.39
C ALA A 274 -5.25 8.74 5.97
N MET A 275 -4.40 9.21 6.88
CA MET A 275 -3.41 8.39 7.55
C MET A 275 -3.45 8.61 9.06
N VAL A 276 -3.35 7.52 9.81
CA VAL A 276 -3.04 7.52 11.24
C VAL A 276 -1.66 6.90 11.40
N ILE A 277 -0.75 7.62 12.04
CA ILE A 277 0.62 7.19 12.29
C ILE A 277 0.87 7.22 13.79
N THR A 278 1.22 6.08 14.35
CA THR A 278 1.62 5.95 15.77
C THR A 278 3.05 5.42 15.91
N GLU A 279 3.76 5.25 14.80
CA GLU A 279 5.14 4.72 14.73
C GLU A 279 6.11 5.79 14.18
N GLY A 280 7.40 5.69 14.49
CA GLY A 280 8.46 6.57 13.97
C GLY A 280 9.07 6.07 12.65
N GLY A 281 9.96 6.86 12.05
CA GLY A 281 10.79 6.40 10.91
C GLY A 281 10.08 6.21 9.56
N ASN A 282 8.89 6.79 9.36
CA ASN A 282 8.12 6.63 8.13
C ASN A 282 8.41 7.75 7.13
N THR A 283 8.28 7.45 5.83
CA THR A 283 8.36 8.44 4.74
C THR A 283 7.00 8.58 4.07
N VAL A 284 6.47 9.80 4.04
CA VAL A 284 5.22 10.18 3.36
C VAL A 284 5.55 11.23 2.31
N ALA A 285 5.55 10.83 1.04
CA ALA A 285 6.03 11.69 -0.03
C ALA A 285 5.12 11.76 -1.27
N ASP A 286 4.99 12.94 -1.88
CA ASP A 286 4.30 13.11 -3.16
C ASP A 286 2.85 12.59 -3.20
N ASN A 287 2.18 12.51 -2.05
CA ASN A 287 0.77 12.10 -1.98
C ASN A 287 -0.15 13.30 -2.14
N THR A 288 -1.38 13.06 -2.61
CA THR A 288 -2.47 14.03 -2.59
C THR A 288 -3.48 13.68 -1.51
N PHE A 289 -3.85 14.66 -0.70
CA PHE A 289 -4.85 14.53 0.36
C PHE A 289 -5.94 15.56 0.14
N THR A 290 -7.20 15.11 0.04
CA THR A 290 -8.34 15.97 -0.27
C THR A 290 -9.47 15.80 0.73
N GLY A 291 -9.93 16.90 1.34
CA GLY A 291 -11.22 16.95 2.05
C GLY A 291 -11.26 16.30 3.45
N PHE A 292 -10.13 15.97 4.07
CA PHE A 292 -10.11 15.32 5.38
C PHE A 292 -10.22 16.31 6.54
N SER A 293 -10.79 15.87 7.67
CA SER A 293 -10.68 16.62 8.94
C SER A 293 -9.23 16.68 9.41
N SER A 294 -8.50 15.58 9.27
CA SER A 294 -7.05 15.51 9.46
C SER A 294 -6.47 14.63 8.36
N ALA A 295 -5.72 15.20 7.41
CA ALA A 295 -5.12 14.38 6.36
C ALA A 295 -4.16 13.35 6.98
N VAL A 296 -3.17 13.80 7.74
CA VAL A 296 -2.32 12.91 8.54
C VAL A 296 -2.51 13.20 10.01
N PHE A 297 -2.99 12.22 10.75
CA PHE A 297 -3.03 12.22 12.21
C PHE A 297 -1.79 11.49 12.75
N LEU A 298 -0.98 12.19 13.53
CA LEU A 298 0.21 11.65 14.17
C LEU A 298 0.01 11.60 15.67
N GLN A 299 0.04 10.42 16.26
CA GLN A 299 0.12 10.29 17.70
C GLN A 299 1.58 10.39 18.14
N VAL A 300 1.87 11.32 19.04
CA VAL A 300 3.21 11.56 19.56
C VAL A 300 3.21 11.57 21.09
N CYS A 301 4.36 11.27 21.69
CA CYS A 301 4.60 11.40 23.13
C CYS A 301 3.75 10.48 24.04
N ASP A 302 3.30 9.34 23.55
CA ASP A 302 2.66 8.26 24.35
C ASP A 302 3.65 7.44 25.21
N GLY A 303 4.95 7.67 25.08
CA GLY A 303 6.00 6.96 25.81
C GLY A 303 6.47 5.68 25.12
N THR A 304 5.91 5.36 23.96
CA THR A 304 6.24 4.17 23.16
C THR A 304 6.83 4.55 21.81
N ASN A 305 6.59 5.78 21.31
CA ASN A 305 7.15 6.47 20.12
C ASN A 305 8.69 6.48 19.99
N VAL A 306 9.35 5.34 20.10
CA VAL A 306 10.80 5.17 20.15
C VAL A 306 11.29 4.28 19.02
N ALA A 307 11.00 4.66 17.78
CA ALA A 307 12.11 4.80 16.85
C ALA A 307 12.58 6.25 16.98
N GLY A 308 13.83 6.50 17.37
CA GLY A 308 14.39 7.86 17.40
C GLY A 308 14.48 8.53 16.02
N ASP A 309 13.82 7.95 15.01
CA ASP A 309 13.85 8.33 13.62
C ASP A 309 12.61 9.17 13.30
N PRO A 310 12.81 10.38 12.75
CA PRO A 310 11.71 11.28 12.43
C PRO A 310 10.84 10.72 11.31
N ASN A 311 9.53 10.99 11.40
CA ASN A 311 8.65 10.87 10.24
C ASN A 311 8.96 12.02 9.25
N ALA A 312 9.08 11.69 7.97
CA ALA A 312 9.36 12.63 6.90
C ALA A 312 8.13 12.86 6.02
N PHE A 313 7.80 14.14 5.79
CA PHE A 313 6.69 14.60 4.96
C PHE A 313 7.25 15.50 3.87
N THR A 314 7.29 15.02 2.63
CA THR A 314 7.92 15.76 1.52
C THR A 314 7.07 15.79 0.27
N GLY A 315 6.91 16.96 -0.37
CA GLY A 315 6.25 17.05 -1.68
C GLY A 315 4.75 16.73 -1.67
N ASN A 316 4.11 16.59 -0.50
CA ASN A 316 2.69 16.25 -0.43
C ASN A 316 1.81 17.46 -0.74
N THR A 317 0.65 17.22 -1.33
CA THR A 317 -0.36 18.25 -1.63
C THR A 317 -1.60 18.04 -0.76
N PHE A 318 -1.93 19.04 0.04
CA PHE A 318 -3.10 19.08 0.90
C PHE A 318 -4.11 20.09 0.35
N THR A 319 -5.27 19.59 -0.08
CA THR A 319 -6.35 20.38 -0.65
C THR A 319 -7.62 20.24 0.19
N ASP A 320 -8.17 21.35 0.63
CA ASP A 320 -9.42 21.43 1.40
C ASP A 320 -9.49 20.53 2.65
N ASN A 321 -8.33 20.19 3.20
CA ASN A 321 -8.26 19.54 4.49
C ASN A 321 -8.41 20.58 5.58
N ARG A 322 -9.13 20.26 6.66
CA ARG A 322 -9.15 21.13 7.84
C ARG A 322 -7.77 21.22 8.46
N THR A 323 -7.12 20.07 8.62
CA THR A 323 -5.74 19.97 9.09
C THR A 323 -4.92 19.12 8.12
N GLY A 324 -3.78 19.63 7.66
CA GLY A 324 -2.81 18.85 6.87
C GLY A 324 -2.11 17.80 7.73
N LEU A 325 -1.14 18.24 8.53
CA LEU A 325 -0.43 17.40 9.50
C LEU A 325 -0.90 17.73 10.91
N TYR A 326 -1.48 16.74 11.60
CA TYR A 326 -2.00 16.89 12.95
C TYR A 326 -1.20 16.10 13.97
N TYR A 327 -0.38 16.80 14.76
CA TYR A 327 0.36 16.23 15.88
C TYR A 327 -0.51 16.21 17.13
N PHE A 328 -0.98 15.01 17.48
CA PHE A 328 -1.74 14.72 18.67
C PHE A 328 -0.83 14.21 19.78
N VAL A 329 -0.72 14.99 20.85
CA VAL A 329 0.11 14.66 22.01
C VAL A 329 -0.65 13.75 22.97
N ALA A 330 -0.24 12.49 23.06
CA ALA A 330 -0.87 11.49 23.92
C ALA A 330 -0.36 11.51 25.37
N GLY A 331 0.82 12.09 25.62
CA GLY A 331 1.45 12.15 26.94
C GLY A 331 2.59 13.17 27.01
N ALA A 332 3.39 13.12 28.07
CA ALA A 332 4.45 14.12 28.28
C ALA A 332 5.66 13.84 27.37
N CYS A 333 5.93 14.75 26.41
CA CYS A 333 7.07 14.65 25.50
C CYS A 333 8.45 14.75 26.19
N GLY A 334 8.54 15.13 27.46
CA GLY A 334 9.82 15.31 28.16
C GLY A 334 10.72 16.34 27.47
N SER A 335 12.03 16.07 27.41
CA SER A 335 13.00 16.84 26.60
C SER A 335 13.12 16.32 25.16
N THR A 336 12.26 15.39 24.75
CA THR A 336 12.29 14.79 23.42
C THR A 336 11.70 15.77 22.43
N VAL A 337 12.54 16.28 21.52
CA VAL A 337 12.09 16.94 20.29
C VAL A 337 11.30 15.89 19.52
N VAL A 338 10.05 16.17 19.14
CA VAL A 338 9.33 15.35 18.16
C VAL A 338 9.91 15.73 16.81
N PRO A 339 10.94 15.02 16.31
CA PRO A 339 11.64 15.46 15.13
C PRO A 339 10.76 15.06 13.94
N ALA A 340 10.46 16.01 13.07
CA ALA A 340 9.79 15.74 11.81
C ALA A 340 10.49 16.53 10.72
N THR A 341 10.65 15.89 9.55
CA THR A 341 11.14 16.59 8.36
C THR A 341 9.93 16.98 7.53
N ILE A 342 9.44 18.22 7.67
CA ILE A 342 8.28 18.71 6.93
C ILE A 342 8.77 19.74 5.89
N THR A 343 8.93 19.34 4.63
CA THR A 343 9.54 20.20 3.60
C THR A 343 8.87 20.03 2.24
N GLY A 344 8.78 21.09 1.44
CA GLY A 344 8.29 21.01 0.07
C GLY A 344 6.82 20.62 -0.07
N ASN A 345 6.03 20.66 1.00
CA ASN A 345 4.60 20.37 0.97
C ASN A 345 3.81 21.60 0.56
N SER A 346 2.62 21.38 0.01
CA SER A 346 1.68 22.41 -0.42
C SER A 346 0.40 22.30 0.40
N PHE A 347 0.13 23.28 1.27
CA PHE A 347 -1.10 23.41 2.04
C PHE A 347 -1.96 24.53 1.47
N ASP A 348 -3.19 24.24 1.06
CA ASP A 348 -4.11 25.28 0.59
C ASP A 348 -4.67 26.12 1.76
N GLY A 349 -4.82 27.41 1.50
CA GLY A 349 -5.22 28.39 2.51
C GLY A 349 -6.71 28.72 2.49
N GLY A 350 -7.11 29.58 3.42
CA GLY A 350 -8.47 30.11 3.50
C GLY A 350 -9.42 29.32 4.42
N PRO A 351 -10.73 29.62 4.36
CA PRO A 351 -11.74 28.92 5.11
C PRO A 351 -11.83 27.45 4.69
N TRP A 352 -12.10 26.57 5.63
CA TRP A 352 -12.35 25.17 5.32
C TRP A 352 -13.68 24.99 4.58
N GLY A 353 -13.71 24.15 3.53
CA GLY A 353 -14.89 23.96 2.69
C GLY A 353 -16.11 23.44 3.45
N PHE A 354 -15.92 22.57 4.44
CA PHE A 354 -17.00 22.02 5.26
C PHE A 354 -17.56 23.04 6.26
N ASP A 355 -16.70 23.70 7.04
CA ASP A 355 -17.07 24.78 7.96
C ASP A 355 -16.26 26.05 7.68
N PRO A 356 -16.82 27.00 6.91
CA PRO A 356 -16.15 28.25 6.59
C PRO A 356 -15.89 29.19 7.79
N ALA A 357 -16.42 28.89 8.98
CA ALA A 357 -16.07 29.61 10.20
C ALA A 357 -14.67 29.22 10.72
N LEU A 358 -14.15 28.08 10.27
CA LEU A 358 -12.84 27.55 10.64
C LEU A 358 -11.84 27.77 9.51
N ALA A 359 -10.62 28.16 9.89
CA ALA A 359 -9.51 28.26 8.95
C ALA A 359 -8.83 26.89 8.76
N LYS A 360 -8.26 26.68 7.57
CA LYS A 360 -7.37 25.55 7.31
C LYS A 360 -6.05 25.71 8.04
N ILE A 361 -5.54 24.62 8.58
CA ILE A 361 -4.27 24.56 9.31
C ILE A 361 -3.34 23.59 8.57
N GLY A 362 -2.18 24.06 8.11
CA GLY A 362 -1.24 23.17 7.43
C GLY A 362 -0.55 22.23 8.42
N VAL A 363 0.02 22.79 9.51
CA VAL A 363 0.66 22.01 10.58
C VAL A 363 0.05 22.40 11.93
N ARG A 364 -0.56 21.41 12.58
CA ARG A 364 -1.28 21.57 13.84
C ARG A 364 -0.63 20.80 14.96
N TRP A 365 -0.49 21.44 16.12
CA TRP A 365 -0.09 20.80 17.38
C TRP A 365 -1.22 20.91 18.41
N ASN A 366 -1.65 19.79 19.01
CA ASN A 366 -2.65 19.82 20.09
C ASN A 366 -2.02 19.99 21.48
N GLU A 367 -2.51 20.95 22.25
CA GLU A 367 -1.99 21.34 23.57
C GLU A 367 -2.48 20.47 24.73
N ALA A 368 -3.40 19.53 24.49
CA ALA A 368 -4.00 18.73 25.55
C ALA A 368 -2.99 17.88 26.37
N GLY A 369 -1.77 17.66 25.87
CA GLY A 369 -0.76 16.79 26.49
C GLY A 369 0.55 17.45 26.96
N GLY A 370 0.79 18.75 26.73
CA GLY A 370 2.05 19.38 27.16
C GLY A 370 2.40 20.71 26.50
N PRO A 371 3.48 21.39 26.96
CA PRO A 371 3.94 22.64 26.38
C PRO A 371 4.31 22.44 24.90
N ARG A 372 4.05 23.46 24.08
CA ARG A 372 4.41 23.48 22.67
C ARG A 372 5.92 23.20 22.52
N PRO A 373 6.36 22.38 21.53
CA PRO A 373 7.77 22.27 21.21
C PRO A 373 8.28 23.66 20.87
N ASN A 374 9.48 23.99 21.31
CA ASN A 374 10.06 25.28 20.98
C ASN A 374 10.37 25.38 19.48
N ASP A 375 10.63 24.26 18.79
CA ASP A 375 10.93 24.24 17.36
C ASP A 375 10.38 22.95 16.69
N LEU A 376 9.18 22.99 16.09
CA LEU A 376 8.74 22.00 15.09
C LEU A 376 9.04 22.57 13.70
N THR A 377 10.04 22.04 13.01
CA THR A 377 10.52 22.59 11.74
C THR A 377 9.66 22.15 10.55
N ALA A 378 9.03 23.12 9.89
CA ALA A 378 8.21 23.01 8.67
C ALA A 378 8.62 24.06 7.63
N GLU A 379 9.91 24.10 7.32
CA GLU A 379 10.50 25.00 6.32
C GLU A 379 10.17 24.55 4.88
N CYS A 380 10.36 25.46 3.92
CA CYS A 380 10.24 25.21 2.49
C CYS A 380 8.88 24.64 2.06
N ASN A 381 7.80 24.98 2.78
CA ASN A 381 6.44 24.60 2.40
C ASN A 381 5.69 25.79 1.77
N TRP A 382 4.72 25.52 0.92
CA TRP A 382 3.75 26.52 0.45
C TRP A 382 2.50 26.50 1.34
N TRP A 383 2.03 27.68 1.74
CA TRP A 383 0.99 27.85 2.76
C TRP A 383 -0.27 28.54 2.23
N GLY A 384 -0.65 28.32 0.97
CA GLY A 384 -1.87 28.92 0.44
C GLY A 384 -1.72 30.37 -0.07
N HIS A 385 -0.61 31.04 0.25
CA HIS A 385 -0.46 32.47 0.00
C HIS A 385 1.00 32.92 -0.11
N VAL A 386 1.27 33.89 -0.99
CA VAL A 386 2.63 34.40 -1.27
C VAL A 386 3.29 35.09 -0.07
N ALA A 387 2.48 35.66 0.84
CA ALA A 387 2.98 36.34 2.04
C ALA A 387 3.31 35.37 3.20
N GLY A 388 3.20 34.06 2.98
CA GLY A 388 3.55 33.05 3.99
C GLY A 388 2.39 32.65 4.91
N PRO A 389 2.64 31.70 5.82
CA PRO A 389 1.63 31.16 6.73
C PRO A 389 1.07 32.25 7.65
N ASN A 390 -0.14 32.02 8.17
CA ASN A 390 -0.84 32.94 9.09
C ASN A 390 -1.22 34.31 8.51
N SER A 391 -0.84 34.63 7.26
CA SER A 391 -1.38 35.78 6.55
C SER A 391 -2.83 35.55 6.11
N THR A 392 -3.59 36.62 5.86
CA THR A 392 -4.99 36.49 5.42
C THR A 392 -5.07 35.73 4.10
N GLY A 393 -5.83 34.63 4.07
CA GLY A 393 -5.97 33.75 2.90
C GLY A 393 -4.94 32.62 2.85
N ALA A 394 -3.93 32.62 3.73
CA ALA A 394 -3.00 31.51 3.92
C ALA A 394 -3.58 30.42 4.83
N SER A 395 -2.95 29.25 4.81
CA SER A 395 -3.11 28.25 5.86
C SER A 395 -2.44 28.74 7.14
N GLN A 396 -2.95 28.29 8.28
CA GLN A 396 -2.37 28.60 9.58
C GLN A 396 -1.33 27.57 9.99
N THR A 397 -0.42 27.99 10.87
CA THR A 397 0.45 27.10 11.66
C THR A 397 0.16 27.28 13.14
N THR A 398 0.33 26.21 13.90
CA THR A 398 0.34 26.36 15.36
C THR A 398 1.61 27.11 15.78
N ALA A 399 1.51 27.96 16.80
CA ALA A 399 2.68 28.65 17.34
C ALA A 399 3.75 27.65 17.83
N GLY A 400 5.03 27.95 17.59
CA GLY A 400 6.15 27.03 17.83
C GLY A 400 6.53 26.15 16.63
N VAL A 401 5.76 26.24 15.53
CA VAL A 401 6.18 25.71 14.23
C VAL A 401 7.09 26.74 13.56
N ASP A 402 8.34 26.38 13.30
CA ASP A 402 9.25 27.16 12.47
C ASP A 402 8.95 26.87 11.00
N ALA A 403 8.41 27.85 10.28
CA ALA A 403 7.98 27.70 8.90
C ALA A 403 8.87 28.47 7.90
N ASP A 404 9.97 29.06 8.38
CA ASP A 404 10.82 29.97 7.61
C ASP A 404 12.15 29.30 7.21
N PRO A 405 12.56 29.37 5.94
CA PRO A 405 11.91 30.05 4.83
C PRO A 405 10.69 29.27 4.32
N TRP A 406 9.77 29.92 3.60
CA TRP A 406 8.64 29.26 2.91
C TRP A 406 8.70 29.43 1.39
N ASN A 407 7.89 28.65 0.67
CA ASN A 407 7.73 28.73 -0.78
C ASN A 407 6.63 29.74 -1.15
N VAL A 408 6.91 30.60 -2.13
CA VAL A 408 5.94 31.59 -2.65
C VAL A 408 4.90 30.99 -3.61
N THR A 409 5.17 29.82 -4.17
CA THR A 409 4.25 29.02 -4.98
C THR A 409 4.34 27.54 -4.59
N PRO A 410 3.34 26.70 -4.91
CA PRO A 410 3.35 25.27 -4.53
C PRO A 410 4.62 24.49 -4.92
N THR A 411 5.32 24.92 -5.98
CA THR A 411 6.51 24.25 -6.53
C THR A 411 7.71 25.19 -6.71
N GLY A 412 7.67 26.38 -6.10
CA GLY A 412 8.72 27.41 -6.25
C GLY A 412 9.89 27.24 -5.28
N ASP A 413 10.95 28.01 -5.51
CA ASP A 413 12.10 28.08 -4.61
C ASP A 413 11.73 28.66 -3.23
N CYS A 414 12.40 28.18 -2.17
CA CYS A 414 12.25 28.72 -0.82
C CYS A 414 12.88 30.11 -0.76
N THR A 415 12.06 31.14 -0.54
CA THR A 415 12.51 32.54 -0.63
C THR A 415 11.92 33.46 0.45
N GLY A 416 11.11 32.93 1.37
CA GLY A 416 10.54 33.69 2.48
C GLY A 416 11.60 34.26 3.44
N THR A 417 11.44 35.52 3.82
CA THR A 417 12.15 36.17 4.94
C THR A 417 11.14 37.00 5.73
N ILE A 418 11.18 36.87 7.07
CA ILE A 418 10.34 37.56 8.09
C ILE A 418 10.01 39.01 7.73
#